data_AF-A0A1Q9AEN8-F1
#
_entry.id   AF-A0A1Q9AEN8-F1
#
_cell.length_a   1.000
_cell.length_b   1.000
_cell.length_c   1.000
_cell.angle_alpha   90.00
_cell.angle_beta   90.00
_cell.angle_gamma   90.00
#
_symmetry.space_group_name_H-M   'P 1'
#
loop_
_entity.id
_entity.type
_entity.pdbx_description
1 polymer ?
#
loop_
_entity_poly.entity_id
_entity_poly.type
_entity_poly.pdbx_seq_one_letter_code
_entity_poly.pdbx_strand_id
1 'polypeptide(L)'
;MTDASAPLASSDDLLTQARDLAAAQPEAPASALLVALANEVRALRAQLADSRREGFKEGIRGAAKVIRNRQAAEGSALAGLMNRSQEDIERFSREVEQAAEGGPITLTDLRRLRSKINAVTVGDDELDDGIRRLYYSVVHTRTPGADDIPPPGSPSRSLDVASFIVERIMQEGWWTLGKSGMRVEEKPVSKVGMYAQHNPGSHSASDGPLTLLLALVMTLIENVKRQQGA
;
A
#
# COMPACT_ATOMS: atom_id res chain seq x y z
N MET A 1 -36.50 7.59 15.79
CA MET A 1 -35.94 8.95 15.93
C MET A 1 -34.45 8.80 16.09
N THR A 2 -33.74 9.19 15.04
CA THR A 2 -32.29 9.47 14.88
C THR A 2 -31.36 9.14 16.04
N ASP A 3 -30.60 8.06 15.89
CA ASP A 3 -29.28 7.92 16.49
C ASP A 3 -28.26 7.93 15.34
N ALA A 4 -27.74 9.12 15.05
CA ALA A 4 -26.75 9.34 14.02
C ALA A 4 -25.38 9.31 14.71
N SER A 5 -24.76 8.13 14.76
CA SER A 5 -23.37 7.99 15.12
C SER A 5 -22.54 8.81 14.12
N ALA A 6 -22.14 10.01 14.53
CA ALA A 6 -21.27 10.87 13.74
C ALA A 6 -19.97 10.10 13.43
N PRO A 7 -19.44 10.18 12.20
CA PRO A 7 -18.16 9.58 11.88
C PRO A 7 -17.10 10.16 12.83
N LEU A 8 -16.26 9.29 13.41
CA LEU A 8 -15.10 9.70 14.20
C LEU A 8 -14.29 10.69 13.35
N ALA A 9 -14.32 11.96 13.73
CA ALA A 9 -13.61 13.03 13.04
C ALA A 9 -12.14 12.65 12.90
N SER A 10 -11.56 12.84 11.72
CA SER A 10 -10.14 12.54 11.54
C SER A 10 -9.33 13.38 12.52
N SER A 11 -8.15 12.90 12.91
CA SER A 11 -7.31 13.65 13.85
C SER A 11 -7.00 15.07 13.36
N ASP A 12 -6.99 15.31 12.05
CA ASP A 12 -6.82 16.65 11.47
C ASP A 12 -8.08 17.51 11.55
N ASP A 13 -9.26 16.89 11.45
CA ASP A 13 -10.54 17.58 11.67
C ASP A 13 -10.66 18.02 13.14
N LEU A 14 -10.23 17.17 14.08
CA LEU A 14 -10.23 17.49 15.51
C LEU A 14 -9.25 18.62 15.86
N LEU A 15 -8.05 18.61 15.27
CA LEU A 15 -7.06 19.68 15.47
C LEU A 15 -7.52 21.00 14.86
N THR A 16 -8.18 20.95 13.70
CA THR A 16 -8.72 22.13 13.03
C THR A 16 -9.91 22.71 13.81
N GLN A 17 -10.84 21.86 14.26
CA GLN A 17 -11.95 22.26 15.13
C GLN A 17 -11.47 22.86 16.46
N ALA A 18 -10.49 22.24 17.11
CA ALA A 18 -9.93 22.74 18.37
C ALA A 18 -9.32 24.14 18.20
N ARG A 19 -8.64 24.38 17.08
CA ARG A 19 -8.05 25.68 16.76
C ARG A 19 -9.12 26.73 16.45
N ASP A 20 -10.13 26.37 15.66
CA ASP A 20 -11.16 27.30 15.24
C ASP A 20 -12.08 27.68 16.41
N LEU A 21 -12.37 26.74 17.33
CA LEU A 21 -13.05 27.01 18.61
C LEU A 21 -12.24 27.94 19.52
N ALA A 22 -10.93 27.68 19.65
CA ALA A 22 -10.06 28.51 20.46
C ALA A 22 -9.87 29.92 19.88
N ALA A 23 -9.86 30.06 18.55
CA ALA A 23 -9.81 31.35 17.87
C ALA A 23 -11.11 32.15 18.00
N ALA A 24 -12.26 31.48 18.07
CA ALA A 24 -13.57 32.11 18.27
C ALA A 24 -13.81 32.59 19.72
N GLN A 25 -13.07 32.05 20.70
CA GLN A 25 -13.18 32.42 22.11
C GLN A 25 -11.81 32.77 22.70
N PRO A 26 -11.18 33.88 22.27
CA PRO A 26 -9.81 34.21 22.64
C PRO A 26 -9.62 34.49 24.14
N GLU A 27 -10.69 34.86 24.85
CA GLU A 27 -10.66 35.14 26.30
C GLU A 27 -10.83 33.89 27.17
N ALA A 28 -11.15 32.74 26.59
CA ALA A 28 -11.25 31.51 27.38
C ALA A 28 -9.84 31.08 27.84
N PRO A 29 -9.68 30.67 29.11
CA PRO A 29 -8.37 30.42 29.71
C PRO A 29 -7.56 29.31 29.01
N ALA A 30 -8.23 28.41 28.28
CA ALA A 30 -7.59 27.32 27.56
C ALA A 30 -7.28 27.64 26.08
N SER A 31 -7.79 28.73 25.52
CA SER A 31 -7.71 28.98 24.07
C SER A 31 -6.29 29.17 23.57
N ALA A 32 -5.45 29.91 24.29
CA ALA A 32 -4.04 30.08 23.94
C ALA A 32 -3.28 28.73 23.96
N LEU A 33 -3.57 27.88 24.95
CA LEU A 33 -2.96 26.56 25.09
C LEU A 33 -3.39 25.61 23.97
N LEU A 34 -4.67 25.61 23.59
CA LEU A 34 -5.21 24.77 22.52
C LEU A 34 -4.65 25.15 21.15
N VAL A 35 -4.52 26.45 20.86
CA VAL A 35 -3.88 26.93 19.62
C VAL A 35 -2.40 26.53 19.59
N ALA A 36 -1.68 26.70 20.70
CA ALA A 36 -0.27 26.30 20.79
C ALA A 36 -0.09 24.79 20.60
N LEU A 37 -0.91 23.97 21.26
CA LEU A 37 -0.89 22.52 21.12
C LEU A 37 -1.20 22.07 19.69
N ALA A 38 -2.22 22.65 19.05
CA ALA A 38 -2.59 22.30 17.68
C ALA A 38 -1.48 22.64 16.67
N ASN A 39 -0.81 23.78 16.86
CA ASN A 39 0.33 24.18 16.05
C ASN A 39 1.54 23.27 16.28
N GLU A 40 1.84 22.93 17.54
CA GLU A 40 2.95 22.04 17.89
C GLU A 40 2.76 20.63 17.35
N VAL A 41 1.56 20.06 17.48
CA VAL A 41 1.23 18.74 16.92
C VAL A 41 1.35 18.74 15.39
N ARG A 42 0.94 19.82 14.72
CA ARG A 42 1.08 19.96 13.27
C ARG A 42 2.56 20.12 12.85
N ALA A 43 3.35 20.88 13.61
CA ALA A 43 4.79 21.03 13.40
C ALA A 43 5.54 19.71 13.58
N LEU A 44 5.25 18.97 14.66
CA LEU A 44 5.82 17.64 14.92
C LEU A 44 5.44 16.65 13.82
N ARG A 45 4.21 16.70 13.28
CA ARG A 45 3.80 15.88 12.13
C ARG A 45 4.57 16.22 10.86
N ALA A 46 4.76 17.50 10.58
CA ALA A 46 5.56 17.94 9.45
C ALA A 46 7.03 17.48 9.60
N GLN A 47 7.62 17.68 10.78
CA GLN A 47 8.97 17.20 11.09
C GLN A 47 9.10 15.67 11.00
N LEU A 48 8.07 14.92 11.40
CA LEU A 48 8.05 13.47 11.26
C LEU A 48 7.98 13.05 9.79
N ALA A 49 7.20 13.75 8.96
CA ALA A 49 7.14 13.51 7.53
C ALA A 49 8.49 13.81 6.86
N ASP A 50 9.14 14.92 7.25
CA ASP A 50 10.46 15.30 6.75
C ASP A 50 11.55 14.32 7.23
N SER A 51 11.53 13.91 8.50
CA SER A 51 12.47 12.92 9.05
C SER A 51 12.28 11.54 8.41
N ARG A 52 11.04 11.16 8.10
CA ARG A 52 10.76 9.94 7.31
C ARG A 52 11.29 10.07 5.90
N ARG A 53 11.17 11.25 5.28
CA ARG A 53 11.71 11.52 3.94
C ARG A 53 13.23 11.49 3.90
N GLU A 54 13.89 12.07 4.90
CA GLU A 54 15.34 12.04 5.04
C GLU A 54 15.84 10.63 5.36
N GLY A 55 15.21 9.94 6.31
CA GLY A 55 15.51 8.55 6.64
C GLY A 55 15.26 7.60 5.46
N PHE A 56 14.28 7.88 4.62
CA PHE A 56 14.05 7.16 3.37
C PHE A 56 15.16 7.41 2.35
N LYS A 57 15.53 8.67 2.11
CA LYS A 57 16.64 9.03 1.21
C LYS A 57 17.95 8.41 1.68
N GLU A 58 18.18 8.39 2.99
CA GLU A 58 19.37 7.80 3.59
C GLU A 58 19.34 6.27 3.55
N GLY A 59 18.18 5.64 3.80
CA GLY A 59 17.97 4.20 3.68
C GLY A 59 18.18 3.70 2.24
N ILE A 60 17.67 4.44 1.25
CA ILE A 60 17.93 4.17 -0.17
C ILE A 60 19.42 4.31 -0.49
N ARG A 61 20.06 5.40 -0.06
CA ARG A 61 21.51 5.60 -0.30
C ARG A 61 22.34 4.51 0.38
N GLY A 62 21.94 4.07 1.57
CA GLY A 62 22.55 2.98 2.31
C GLY A 62 22.42 1.65 1.56
N ALA A 63 21.22 1.32 1.09
CA ALA A 63 20.97 0.12 0.28
C ALA A 63 21.76 0.15 -1.04
N ALA A 64 21.78 1.30 -1.74
CA ALA A 64 22.56 1.49 -2.96
C ALA A 64 24.08 1.32 -2.71
N LYS A 65 24.59 1.78 -1.56
CA LYS A 65 25.99 1.58 -1.15
C LYS A 65 26.30 0.12 -0.84
N VAL A 66 25.40 -0.61 -0.17
CA VAL A 66 25.55 -2.05 0.11
C VAL A 66 25.54 -2.86 -1.18
N ILE A 67 24.69 -2.50 -2.15
CA ILE A 67 24.65 -3.12 -3.48
C ILE A 67 25.96 -2.86 -4.24
N ARG A 68 26.46 -1.61 -4.26
CA ARG A 68 27.75 -1.25 -4.86
C ARG A 68 28.92 -2.02 -4.23
N ASN A 69 28.91 -2.19 -2.90
CA ASN A 69 29.94 -2.98 -2.21
C ASN A 69 29.83 -4.48 -2.47
N ARG A 70 28.62 -5.01 -2.72
CA ARG A 70 28.42 -6.41 -3.15
C ARG A 70 28.76 -6.64 -4.62
N GLN A 71 28.65 -5.63 -5.48
CA GLN A 71 29.10 -5.65 -6.88
C GLN A 71 30.64 -5.71 -7.03
N ALA A 72 31.39 -5.32 -6.00
CA ALA A 72 32.84 -5.44 -5.98
C ALA A 72 33.33 -6.89 -5.70
N ALA A 73 32.44 -7.84 -5.42
CA ALA A 73 32.77 -9.26 -5.34
C ALA A 73 32.51 -9.94 -6.70
N GLU A 74 33.59 -10.12 -7.48
CA GLU A 74 33.55 -10.68 -8.84
C GLU A 74 33.04 -12.13 -8.89
N GLY A 75 32.25 -12.46 -9.92
CA GLY A 75 32.19 -13.84 -10.45
C GLY A 75 30.84 -14.59 -10.45
N SER A 76 29.71 -13.98 -10.11
CA SER A 76 28.42 -14.69 -10.15
C SER A 76 27.56 -14.35 -11.38
N ALA A 77 27.10 -15.36 -12.11
CA ALA A 77 26.13 -15.23 -13.21
C ALA A 77 24.77 -14.63 -12.80
N LEU A 78 24.53 -14.47 -11.49
CA LEU A 78 23.39 -13.74 -10.91
C LEU A 78 23.62 -12.20 -10.80
N ALA A 79 24.85 -11.72 -10.98
CA ALA A 79 25.17 -10.29 -10.89
C ALA A 79 24.54 -9.47 -12.02
N GLY A 80 24.34 -10.09 -13.20
CA GLY A 80 23.64 -9.46 -14.33
C GLY A 80 22.12 -9.35 -14.13
N LEU A 81 21.53 -10.23 -13.31
CA LEU A 81 20.07 -10.28 -13.09
C LEU A 81 19.60 -9.33 -11.98
N MET A 82 20.51 -8.84 -11.13
CA MET A 82 20.23 -7.93 -10.02
C MET A 82 20.86 -6.54 -10.18
N ASN A 83 21.25 -6.16 -11.40
CA ASN A 83 21.75 -4.84 -11.72
C ASN A 83 20.59 -3.83 -11.80
N ARG A 84 19.90 -3.58 -10.68
CA ARG A 84 18.90 -2.50 -10.57
C ARG A 84 19.67 -1.19 -10.70
N SER A 85 19.45 -0.49 -11.80
CA SER A 85 20.18 0.73 -12.14
C SER A 85 19.81 1.85 -11.16
N GLN A 86 20.66 2.87 -11.03
CA GLN A 86 20.34 4.05 -10.23
C GLN A 86 19.06 4.75 -10.74
N GLU A 87 18.75 4.61 -12.03
CA GLU A 87 17.53 5.09 -12.66
C GLU A 87 16.28 4.36 -12.15
N ASP A 88 16.36 3.05 -11.88
CA ASP A 88 15.25 2.26 -11.31
C ASP A 88 14.88 2.72 -9.90
N ILE A 89 15.90 3.11 -9.12
CA ILE A 89 15.74 3.61 -7.76
C ILE A 89 15.06 5.00 -7.78
N GLU A 90 15.52 5.90 -8.65
CA GLU A 90 14.95 7.24 -8.78
C GLU A 90 13.52 7.20 -9.34
N ARG A 91 13.25 6.28 -10.27
CA ARG A 91 11.90 6.01 -10.77
C ARG A 91 11.00 5.50 -9.66
N PHE A 92 11.43 4.49 -8.91
CA PHE A 92 10.67 3.94 -7.80
C PHE A 92 10.34 5.00 -6.74
N SER A 93 11.32 5.83 -6.36
CA SER A 93 11.10 6.93 -5.41
C SER A 93 9.99 7.89 -5.88
N ARG A 94 9.98 8.25 -7.17
CA ARG A 94 8.95 9.12 -7.74
C ARG A 94 7.57 8.45 -7.76
N GLU A 95 7.51 7.18 -8.13
CA GLU A 95 6.24 6.43 -8.15
C GLU A 95 5.64 6.28 -6.74
N VAL A 96 6.49 6.11 -5.71
CA VAL A 96 6.07 6.08 -4.30
C VAL A 96 5.55 7.44 -3.84
N GLU A 97 6.25 8.52 -4.15
CA GLU A 97 5.82 9.89 -3.80
C GLU A 97 4.50 10.25 -4.50
N GLN A 98 4.37 9.97 -5.79
CA GLN A 98 3.15 10.24 -6.55
C GLN A 98 1.95 9.45 -6.02
N ALA A 99 2.16 8.21 -5.59
CA ALA A 99 1.10 7.42 -4.96
C ALA A 99 0.67 8.00 -3.61
N ALA A 100 1.61 8.57 -2.84
CA ALA A 100 1.33 9.23 -1.56
C ALA A 100 0.53 10.53 -1.73
N GLU A 101 0.82 11.31 -2.77
CA GLU A 101 0.05 12.52 -3.13
C GLU A 101 -1.42 12.20 -3.45
N GLY A 102 -1.68 11.01 -3.98
CA GLY A 102 -3.03 10.51 -4.28
C GLY A 102 -3.88 10.16 -3.04
N GLY A 103 -3.38 10.39 -1.83
CA GLY A 103 -4.08 10.12 -0.57
C GLY A 103 -4.19 8.63 -0.21
N PRO A 104 -4.74 8.33 0.98
CA PRO A 104 -4.89 6.95 1.45
C PRO A 104 -5.85 6.15 0.57
N ILE A 105 -5.60 4.85 0.41
CA ILE A 105 -6.50 3.95 -0.31
C ILE A 105 -7.81 3.80 0.47
N THR A 106 -8.92 4.11 -0.21
CA THR A 106 -10.27 4.04 0.36
C THR A 106 -10.96 2.72 0.05
N LEU A 107 -12.05 2.42 0.77
CA LEU A 107 -12.92 1.28 0.45
C LEU A 107 -13.52 1.38 -0.96
N THR A 108 -13.75 2.61 -1.45
CA THR A 108 -14.25 2.87 -2.81
C THR A 108 -13.22 2.50 -3.85
N ASP A 109 -11.94 2.83 -3.64
CA ASP A 109 -10.84 2.43 -4.52
C ASP A 109 -10.74 0.91 -4.64
N LEU A 110 -10.80 0.20 -3.50
CA LEU A 110 -10.75 -1.26 -3.48
C LEU A 110 -11.94 -1.90 -4.21
N ARG A 111 -13.14 -1.35 -4.04
CA ARG A 111 -14.34 -1.81 -4.78
C ARG A 111 -14.21 -1.58 -6.28
N ARG A 112 -13.61 -0.46 -6.71
CA ARG A 112 -13.32 -0.18 -8.12
C ARG A 112 -12.32 -1.19 -8.69
N LEU A 113 -11.22 -1.46 -7.98
CA LEU A 113 -10.25 -2.49 -8.37
C LEU A 113 -10.91 -3.87 -8.52
N ARG A 114 -11.71 -4.28 -7.53
CA ARG A 114 -12.47 -5.54 -7.60
C ARG A 114 -13.35 -5.61 -8.84
N SER A 115 -14.14 -4.55 -9.09
CA SER A 115 -15.03 -4.49 -10.24
C SER A 115 -14.25 -4.62 -11.55
N LYS A 116 -13.09 -3.97 -11.62
CA LYS A 116 -12.24 -3.96 -12.79
C LYS A 116 -11.59 -5.31 -13.06
N ILE A 117 -11.02 -5.95 -12.04
CA ILE A 117 -10.45 -7.30 -12.14
C ILE A 117 -11.50 -8.30 -12.65
N ASN A 118 -12.74 -8.20 -12.17
CA ASN A 118 -13.82 -9.08 -12.63
C ASN A 118 -14.31 -8.80 -14.06
N ALA A 119 -14.06 -7.60 -14.59
CA ALA A 119 -14.48 -7.22 -15.93
C ALA A 119 -13.46 -7.58 -17.01
N VAL A 120 -12.18 -7.69 -16.66
CA VAL A 120 -11.09 -7.94 -17.61
C VAL A 120 -10.82 -9.43 -17.78
N THR A 121 -10.58 -9.85 -19.03
CA THR A 121 -10.21 -11.23 -19.37
C THR A 121 -8.70 -11.42 -19.48
N VAL A 122 -7.97 -10.35 -19.74
CA VAL A 122 -6.51 -10.27 -19.83
C VAL A 122 -6.10 -8.96 -19.16
N GLY A 123 -4.87 -8.89 -18.64
CA GLY A 123 -4.38 -7.71 -17.94
C GLY A 123 -4.56 -6.39 -18.69
N ASP A 124 -4.73 -5.32 -17.92
CA ASP A 124 -5.15 -3.99 -18.34
C ASP A 124 -4.28 -2.92 -17.68
N ASP A 125 -3.89 -1.89 -18.44
CA ASP A 125 -2.91 -0.90 -17.97
C ASP A 125 -3.48 -0.03 -16.86
N GLU A 126 -4.74 0.37 -16.98
CA GLU A 126 -5.38 1.20 -15.95
C GLU A 126 -5.71 0.35 -14.70
N LEU A 127 -5.78 -1.00 -14.81
CA LEU A 127 -5.78 -1.90 -13.66
C LEU A 127 -4.38 -1.97 -13.02
N ASP A 128 -3.34 -2.12 -13.83
CA ASP A 128 -1.95 -2.15 -13.37
C ASP A 128 -1.58 -0.89 -12.57
N ASP A 129 -1.98 0.28 -13.07
CA ASP A 129 -1.77 1.56 -12.38
C ASP A 129 -2.49 1.61 -11.02
N GLY A 130 -3.73 1.09 -10.98
CA GLY A 130 -4.50 1.00 -9.74
C GLY A 130 -3.86 0.06 -8.71
N ILE A 131 -3.32 -1.09 -9.16
CA ILE A 131 -2.61 -2.04 -8.31
C ILE A 131 -1.26 -1.48 -7.84
N ARG A 132 -0.53 -0.77 -8.71
CA ARG A 132 0.72 -0.09 -8.34
C ARG A 132 0.47 1.03 -7.33
N ARG A 133 -0.59 1.84 -7.50
CA ARG A 133 -0.98 2.84 -6.50
C ARG A 133 -1.30 2.19 -5.15
N LEU A 134 -2.08 1.10 -5.14
CA LEU A 134 -2.34 0.32 -3.93
C LEU A 134 -1.03 -0.13 -3.28
N TYR A 135 -0.15 -0.75 -4.05
CA TYR A 135 1.16 -1.21 -3.59
C TYR A 135 1.99 -0.09 -2.97
N TYR A 136 2.21 1.00 -3.71
CA TYR A 136 3.03 2.11 -3.26
C TYR A 136 2.43 2.86 -2.08
N SER A 137 1.11 2.93 -1.96
CA SER A 137 0.49 3.50 -0.76
C SER A 137 0.81 2.72 0.53
N VAL A 138 0.89 1.39 0.44
CA VAL A 138 1.26 0.52 1.57
C VAL A 138 2.76 0.56 1.83
N VAL A 139 3.57 0.66 0.78
CA VAL A 139 5.02 0.80 0.92
C VAL A 139 5.37 2.16 1.54
N HIS A 140 4.65 3.21 1.19
CA HIS A 140 4.87 4.56 1.71
C HIS A 140 4.56 4.69 3.21
N THR A 141 3.65 3.87 3.74
CA THR A 141 3.32 3.91 5.19
C THR A 141 4.42 3.28 6.04
N ARG A 142 5.37 2.55 5.44
CA ARG A 142 6.58 2.01 6.07
C ARG A 142 7.84 2.72 5.57
N THR A 143 9.01 2.34 6.09
CA THR A 143 10.31 2.76 5.54
C THR A 143 10.64 1.88 4.34
N PRO A 144 10.54 2.37 3.10
CA PRO A 144 10.80 1.54 1.92
C PRO A 144 12.29 1.23 1.76
N GLY A 145 12.59 0.02 1.28
CA GLY A 145 13.95 -0.44 1.00
C GLY A 145 14.14 -0.90 -0.45
N ALA A 146 15.36 -1.27 -0.82
CA ALA A 146 15.66 -1.77 -2.16
C ALA A 146 14.86 -3.04 -2.52
N ASP A 147 14.51 -3.85 -1.51
CA ASP A 147 13.69 -5.06 -1.67
C ASP A 147 12.22 -4.75 -2.01
N ASP A 148 11.79 -3.49 -1.89
CA ASP A 148 10.47 -3.02 -2.28
C ASP A 148 10.42 -2.54 -3.74
N ILE A 149 11.52 -2.57 -4.49
CA ILE A 149 11.43 -2.26 -5.93
C ILE A 149 10.78 -3.48 -6.63
N PRO A 150 9.62 -3.30 -7.31
CA PRO A 150 8.95 -4.40 -7.97
C PRO A 150 9.79 -4.95 -9.14
N PRO A 151 9.69 -6.25 -9.45
CA PRO A 151 10.30 -6.79 -10.66
C PRO A 151 9.69 -6.13 -11.91
N PRO A 152 10.43 -6.11 -13.04
CA PRO A 152 9.91 -5.55 -14.28
C PRO A 152 8.66 -6.30 -14.74
N GLY A 153 7.66 -5.57 -15.21
CA GLY A 153 6.43 -6.12 -15.76
C GLY A 153 5.16 -5.51 -15.20
N SER A 154 4.05 -6.17 -15.50
CA SER A 154 2.69 -5.73 -15.19
C SER A 154 2.04 -6.66 -14.16
N PRO A 155 1.51 -6.15 -13.04
CA PRO A 155 0.84 -6.95 -12.02
C PRO A 155 -0.26 -7.85 -12.59
N SER A 156 -1.08 -7.33 -13.51
CA SER A 156 -2.20 -8.06 -14.09
C SER A 156 -1.81 -9.09 -15.16
N ARG A 157 -0.53 -9.14 -15.55
CA ARG A 157 -0.03 -10.01 -16.64
C ARG A 157 1.10 -10.93 -16.23
N SER A 158 1.77 -10.65 -15.11
CA SER A 158 2.88 -11.43 -14.58
C SER A 158 2.55 -11.94 -13.19
N LEU A 159 2.58 -13.26 -13.03
CA LEU A 159 2.36 -13.89 -11.74
C LEU A 159 3.45 -13.52 -10.73
N ASP A 160 4.69 -13.36 -11.18
CA ASP A 160 5.82 -12.97 -10.33
C ASP A 160 5.66 -11.54 -9.79
N VAL A 161 5.12 -10.63 -10.61
CA VAL A 161 4.82 -9.26 -10.17
C VAL A 161 3.62 -9.27 -9.22
N ALA A 162 2.58 -10.05 -9.51
CA ALA A 162 1.41 -10.18 -8.65
C ALA A 162 1.76 -10.77 -7.28
N SER A 163 2.53 -11.86 -7.23
CA SER A 163 2.98 -12.49 -5.98
C SER A 163 3.86 -11.57 -5.17
N PHE A 164 4.81 -10.89 -5.81
CA PHE A 164 5.65 -9.88 -5.16
C PHE A 164 4.80 -8.80 -4.48
N ILE A 165 3.78 -8.28 -5.16
CA ILE A 165 2.90 -7.26 -4.60
C ILE A 165 2.10 -7.82 -3.41
N VAL A 166 1.56 -9.03 -3.52
CA VAL A 166 0.83 -9.68 -2.43
C VAL A 166 1.71 -9.85 -1.20
N GLU A 167 2.91 -10.40 -1.35
CA GLU A 167 3.86 -10.65 -0.25
C GLU A 167 4.30 -9.35 0.43
N ARG A 168 4.48 -8.29 -0.35
CA ARG A 168 4.89 -7.01 0.18
C ARG A 168 3.75 -6.25 0.86
N ILE A 169 2.50 -6.45 0.43
CA ILE A 169 1.33 -5.89 1.13
C ILE A 169 0.98 -6.71 2.37
N MET A 170 1.08 -8.04 2.29
CA MET A 170 0.71 -8.99 3.34
C MET A 170 1.96 -9.60 3.99
N GLN A 171 2.76 -8.79 4.70
CA GLN A 171 4.06 -9.22 5.26
C GLN A 171 3.96 -10.40 6.24
N GLU A 172 2.88 -10.49 7.02
CA GLU A 172 2.61 -11.58 7.97
C GLU A 172 1.58 -12.59 7.43
N GLY A 173 1.15 -12.37 6.19
CA GLY A 173 0.09 -13.13 5.56
C GLY A 173 0.57 -14.40 4.88
N TRP A 174 -0.36 -15.02 4.19
CA TRP A 174 -0.10 -16.18 3.34
C TRP A 174 -0.99 -16.10 2.10
N TRP A 175 -0.60 -16.75 1.03
CA TRP A 175 -1.46 -16.86 -0.15
C TRP A 175 -1.34 -18.25 -0.77
N THR A 176 -2.41 -18.68 -1.43
CA THR A 176 -2.40 -19.88 -2.26
C THR A 176 -2.98 -19.55 -3.62
N LEU A 177 -2.48 -20.21 -4.65
CA LEU A 177 -3.02 -20.17 -6.01
C LEU A 177 -3.00 -21.60 -6.54
N GLY A 178 -4.15 -22.09 -6.97
CA GLY A 178 -4.29 -23.43 -7.49
C GLY A 178 -5.38 -23.49 -8.56
N LYS A 179 -5.61 -24.70 -9.07
CA LYS A 179 -6.79 -24.99 -9.88
C LYS A 179 -7.80 -25.68 -8.97
N SER A 180 -9.09 -25.33 -9.10
CA SER A 180 -10.15 -26.19 -8.58
C SER A 180 -9.99 -27.58 -9.20
N GLY A 181 -10.29 -28.64 -8.46
CA GLY A 181 -10.09 -30.00 -8.90
C GLY A 181 -11.43 -30.67 -9.23
N MET A 182 -11.62 -31.00 -10.51
CA MET A 182 -12.23 -32.23 -11.07
C MET A 182 -13.13 -31.92 -12.28
N ARG A 183 -12.47 -31.67 -13.41
CA ARG A 183 -12.98 -31.68 -14.81
C ARG A 183 -13.60 -30.36 -15.31
N VAL A 184 -13.23 -30.05 -16.57
CA VAL A 184 -13.49 -28.85 -17.40
C VAL A 184 -12.46 -27.73 -17.20
N GLU A 185 -12.34 -26.80 -18.15
CA GLU A 185 -11.49 -25.59 -18.13
C GLU A 185 -11.72 -24.77 -16.84
N GLU A 186 -11.14 -25.21 -15.73
CA GLU A 186 -11.34 -24.62 -14.42
C GLU A 186 -10.51 -23.35 -14.31
N LYS A 187 -11.21 -22.25 -14.00
CA LYS A 187 -10.58 -20.98 -13.66
C LYS A 187 -9.67 -21.17 -12.45
N PRO A 188 -8.52 -20.46 -12.40
CA PRO A 188 -7.65 -20.47 -11.23
C PRO A 188 -8.40 -19.99 -9.99
N VAL A 189 -7.99 -20.49 -8.82
CA VAL A 189 -8.57 -20.14 -7.52
C VAL A 189 -7.47 -19.72 -6.57
N SER A 190 -7.67 -18.61 -5.86
CA SER A 190 -6.72 -18.10 -4.87
C SER A 190 -7.38 -17.72 -3.55
N LYS A 191 -6.57 -17.76 -2.49
CA LYS A 191 -6.85 -17.24 -1.16
C LYS A 191 -5.69 -16.37 -0.71
N VAL A 192 -5.96 -15.28 -0.01
CA VAL A 192 -4.93 -14.41 0.59
C VAL A 192 -5.29 -14.14 2.04
N GLY A 193 -4.54 -14.73 2.97
CA GLY A 193 -4.65 -14.53 4.41
C GLY A 193 -3.84 -13.32 4.88
N MET A 194 -4.32 -12.57 5.87
CA MET A 194 -3.59 -11.43 6.46
C MET A 194 -2.58 -11.85 7.52
N TYR A 195 -2.85 -12.97 8.18
CA TYR A 195 -2.05 -13.59 9.23
C TYR A 195 -2.24 -15.10 9.16
N ALA A 196 -1.38 -15.88 9.82
CA ALA A 196 -1.34 -17.35 9.69
C ALA A 196 -2.71 -18.05 9.88
N GLN A 197 -3.51 -17.61 10.85
CA GLN A 197 -4.82 -18.21 11.15
C GLN A 197 -6.01 -17.54 10.44
N HIS A 198 -5.74 -16.58 9.55
CA HIS A 198 -6.80 -15.95 8.77
C HIS A 198 -7.33 -16.96 7.74
N ASN A 199 -8.64 -17.22 7.74
CA ASN A 199 -9.29 -18.10 6.77
C ASN A 199 -10.19 -17.31 5.80
N PRO A 200 -9.62 -16.70 4.75
CA PRO A 200 -10.37 -15.91 3.78
C PRO A 200 -11.20 -16.81 2.83
N GLY A 201 -12.17 -16.19 2.16
CA GLY A 201 -12.88 -16.81 1.06
C GLY A 201 -11.97 -17.15 -0.13
N SER A 202 -12.37 -18.16 -0.92
CA SER A 202 -11.74 -18.46 -2.20
C SER A 202 -12.26 -17.52 -3.29
N HIS A 203 -11.37 -17.02 -4.14
CA HIS A 203 -11.71 -16.14 -5.25
C HIS A 203 -11.13 -16.67 -6.57
N SER A 204 -11.77 -16.30 -7.68
CA SER A 204 -11.41 -16.75 -9.03
C SER A 204 -11.64 -15.65 -10.05
N ALA A 205 -10.72 -15.50 -11.00
CA ALA A 205 -10.79 -14.58 -12.13
C ALA A 205 -10.43 -15.31 -13.44
N SER A 206 -10.19 -14.55 -14.52
CA SER A 206 -9.89 -15.06 -15.86
C SER A 206 -8.56 -15.82 -15.95
N ASP A 207 -7.52 -15.36 -15.23
CA ASP A 207 -6.21 -16.01 -15.19
C ASP A 207 -5.57 -15.98 -13.79
N GLY A 208 -4.36 -16.53 -13.67
CA GLY A 208 -3.63 -16.67 -12.41
C GLY A 208 -3.32 -15.33 -11.73
N PRO A 209 -2.63 -14.39 -12.41
CA PRO A 209 -2.33 -13.06 -11.87
C PRO A 209 -3.59 -12.31 -11.41
N LEU A 210 -4.62 -12.25 -12.24
CA LEU A 210 -5.88 -11.57 -11.90
C LEU A 210 -6.58 -12.25 -10.72
N THR A 211 -6.51 -13.58 -10.62
CA THR A 211 -7.09 -14.33 -9.51
C THR A 211 -6.40 -14.01 -8.19
N LEU A 212 -5.07 -13.95 -8.19
CA LEU A 212 -4.28 -13.63 -7.01
C LEU A 212 -4.54 -12.18 -6.56
N LEU A 213 -4.57 -11.24 -7.50
CA LEU A 213 -4.89 -9.83 -7.22
C LEU A 213 -6.33 -9.65 -6.72
N LEU A 214 -7.28 -10.42 -7.25
CA LEU A 214 -8.66 -10.40 -6.76
C LEU A 214 -8.73 -10.85 -5.29
N ALA A 215 -8.06 -11.96 -4.96
CA ALA A 215 -8.02 -12.46 -3.59
C ALA A 215 -7.40 -11.44 -2.63
N LEU A 216 -6.31 -10.78 -3.03
CA LEU A 216 -5.70 -9.68 -2.27
C LEU A 216 -6.70 -8.55 -2.00
N VAL A 217 -7.34 -8.03 -3.05
CA VAL A 217 -8.29 -6.91 -2.95
C VAL A 217 -9.47 -7.28 -2.06
N MET A 218 -10.00 -8.49 -2.19
CA MET A 218 -11.11 -8.98 -1.36
C MET A 218 -10.72 -9.04 0.12
N THR A 219 -9.54 -9.55 0.44
CA THR A 219 -9.01 -9.57 1.80
C THR A 219 -8.86 -8.16 2.39
N LEU A 220 -8.35 -7.21 1.60
CA LEU A 220 -8.25 -5.81 2.04
C LEU A 220 -9.62 -5.17 2.28
N ILE A 221 -10.62 -5.44 1.41
CA ILE A 221 -12.00 -4.98 1.60
C ILE A 221 -12.57 -5.50 2.92
N GLU A 222 -12.39 -6.79 3.20
CA GLU A 222 -12.87 -7.39 4.45
C GLU A 222 -12.19 -6.80 5.67
N ASN A 223 -10.90 -6.50 5.59
CA ASN A 223 -10.17 -5.86 6.67
C ASN A 223 -10.69 -4.45 6.96
N VAL A 224 -10.82 -3.62 5.92
CA VAL A 224 -11.33 -2.25 6.07
C VAL A 224 -12.75 -2.26 6.65
N LYS A 225 -13.61 -3.18 6.21
CA LYS A 225 -14.95 -3.36 6.78
C LYS A 225 -14.92 -3.74 8.26
N ARG A 226 -14.02 -4.65 8.66
CA ARG A 226 -13.85 -5.06 10.06
C ARG A 226 -13.41 -3.88 10.93
N GLN A 227 -12.50 -3.05 10.43
CA GLN A 227 -12.01 -1.86 11.14
C GLN A 227 -13.05 -0.74 11.25
N GLN A 228 -14.02 -0.66 10.33
CA GLN A 228 -15.11 0.33 10.37
C GLN A 228 -16.33 -0.11 11.17
N GLY A 229 -16.47 -1.42 11.43
CA GLY A 229 -17.55 -2.01 12.22
C GLY A 229 -17.17 -2.39 13.65
N ALA A 230 -15.94 -2.10 14.06
CA ALA A 230 -15.41 -2.25 15.42
C ALA A 230 -15.24 -0.86 16.06
#